data_AF-A0A7C1E2M2-F1
#
_entry.id   AF-A0A7C1E2M2-F1
#
_cell.length_a   1.000
_cell.length_b   1.000
_cell.length_c   1.000
_cell.angle_alpha   90.00
_cell.angle_beta   90.00
_cell.angle_gamma   90.00
#
_symmetry.space_group_name_H-M   'P 1'
#
loop_
_entity.id
_entity.type
_entity.pdbx_description
1 polymer ?
#
loop_
_entity_poly.entity_id
_entity_poly.type
_entity_poly.pdbx_seq_one_letter_code
_entity_poly.pdbx_strand_id
1 'polypeptide(L)'
;MLRRKKRMVCAFVLCAMVFSLGTAQALPDLVVTSITPNCGGYLFANQSNVIQAVIANTGNATAGASNASFELSDGYTEKVPVPALDAGNTTTVSITDPTIQPAGTAVTITVTADCDAGVTEDNETNNDLSVAKTVMNNGYKGKRYTGGSDIATWRTFALRGDLLYSTGDSQYLGGSSTAWNSYTVDWNESDLPVPAAASIRAARLYVIFTWDKV
;
A
#
# COMPACT_ATOMS: atom_id res chain seq x y z
N MET A 1 43.04 -17.50 90.84
CA MET A 1 41.65 -17.74 90.37
C MET A 1 41.22 -16.59 89.46
N LEU A 2 40.53 -16.95 88.38
CA LEU A 2 40.25 -16.23 87.13
C LEU A 2 39.39 -14.94 87.22
N ARG A 3 39.49 -14.13 86.13
CA ARG A 3 38.44 -13.28 85.49
C ARG A 3 38.27 -11.83 86.01
N ARG A 4 38.00 -10.80 85.18
CA ARG A 4 37.37 -10.74 83.84
C ARG A 4 37.76 -9.42 83.14
N LYS A 5 38.28 -9.47 81.91
CA LYS A 5 38.41 -8.29 81.02
C LYS A 5 37.01 -7.81 80.59
N LYS A 6 36.67 -6.54 80.87
CA LYS A 6 35.45 -5.89 80.37
C LYS A 6 35.58 -5.75 78.84
N ARG A 7 34.72 -6.43 78.09
CA ARG A 7 34.58 -6.26 76.64
C ARG A 7 33.56 -5.15 76.40
N MET A 8 34.00 -4.06 75.78
CA MET A 8 33.15 -2.99 75.28
C MET A 8 32.49 -3.49 73.99
N VAL A 9 31.16 -3.59 73.99
CA VAL A 9 30.37 -3.97 72.81
C VAL A 9 29.97 -2.66 72.13
N CYS A 10 30.58 -2.35 70.99
CA CYS A 10 30.07 -1.33 70.07
C CYS A 10 28.83 -1.89 69.38
N ALA A 11 27.65 -1.37 69.72
CA ALA A 11 26.44 -1.62 68.97
C ALA A 11 26.49 -0.79 67.67
N PHE A 12 26.82 -1.44 66.55
CA PHE A 12 26.59 -0.87 65.22
C PHE A 12 25.08 -0.95 64.94
N VAL A 13 24.41 0.19 65.03
CA VAL A 13 23.03 0.34 64.54
C VAL A 13 23.11 0.38 63.03
N LEU A 14 22.83 -0.77 62.40
CA LEU A 14 22.67 -0.88 60.95
C LEU A 14 21.29 -0.33 60.60
N CYS A 15 21.21 0.96 60.26
CA CYS A 15 20.00 1.56 59.70
C CYS A 15 19.83 1.03 58.28
N ALA A 16 18.94 0.04 58.10
CA ALA A 16 18.59 -0.46 56.78
C ALA A 16 17.79 0.62 56.03
N MET A 17 18.46 1.36 55.13
CA MET A 17 17.77 2.13 54.11
C MET A 17 17.02 1.15 53.21
N VAL A 18 15.71 1.07 53.37
CA VAL A 18 14.83 0.42 52.42
C VAL A 18 14.77 1.32 51.19
N PHE A 19 15.61 1.04 50.19
CA PHE A 19 15.41 1.56 48.85
C PHE A 19 14.14 0.91 48.29
N SER A 20 13.02 1.63 48.33
CA SER A 20 11.86 1.31 47.52
C SER A 20 12.28 1.54 46.07
N LEU A 21 12.63 0.46 45.38
CA LEU A 21 12.68 0.43 43.92
C LEU A 21 11.24 0.63 43.46
N GLY A 22 10.86 1.88 43.17
CA GLY A 22 9.62 2.13 42.45
C GLY A 22 9.68 1.35 41.14
N THR A 23 8.75 0.43 40.95
CA THR A 23 8.59 -0.22 39.65
C THR A 23 8.31 0.88 38.63
N ALA A 24 9.08 0.93 37.53
CA ALA A 24 8.73 1.80 36.40
C ALA A 24 7.26 1.55 36.04
N GLN A 25 6.45 2.61 35.99
CA GLN A 25 5.06 2.51 35.59
C GLN A 25 5.03 1.99 34.16
N ALA A 26 4.31 0.89 33.90
CA ALA A 26 4.10 0.43 32.54
C ALA A 26 3.15 1.43 31.84
N LEU A 27 3.60 2.02 30.72
CA LEU A 27 2.76 2.87 29.88
C LEU A 27 2.54 2.19 28.52
N PRO A 28 1.46 2.57 27.80
CA PRO A 28 1.33 2.26 26.38
C PRO A 28 2.36 3.04 25.54
N ASP A 29 2.53 2.65 24.29
CA ASP A 29 3.37 3.35 23.29
C ASP A 29 2.77 3.10 21.91
N LEU A 30 2.00 4.05 21.39
CA LEU A 30 1.26 3.97 20.14
C LEU A 30 2.12 4.45 18.97
N VAL A 31 2.43 3.53 18.07
CA VAL A 31 3.28 3.79 16.90
C VAL A 31 2.53 3.47 15.62
N VAL A 32 2.58 4.37 14.64
CA VAL A 32 2.15 4.05 13.27
C VAL A 32 3.23 3.20 12.60
N THR A 33 2.93 1.93 12.33
CA THR A 33 3.91 0.97 11.80
C THR A 33 3.90 0.85 10.29
N SER A 34 2.79 1.21 9.63
CA SER A 34 2.75 1.27 8.17
C SER A 34 1.64 2.18 7.66
N ILE A 35 1.86 2.75 6.47
CA ILE A 35 0.87 3.49 5.68
C ILE A 35 0.83 2.87 4.29
N THR A 36 -0.35 2.39 3.88
CA THR A 36 -0.56 1.70 2.60
C THR A 36 -1.73 2.31 1.84
N PRO A 37 -1.47 3.05 0.73
CA PRO A 37 -2.52 3.49 -0.18
C PRO A 37 -2.99 2.35 -1.09
N ASN A 38 -4.31 2.16 -1.16
CA ASN A 38 -5.02 1.13 -1.94
C ASN A 38 -4.47 -0.30 -1.74
N CYS A 39 -5.09 -1.29 -2.39
CA CYS A 39 -4.47 -2.60 -2.52
C CYS A 39 -3.23 -2.49 -3.43
N GLY A 40 -2.04 -2.62 -2.83
CA GLY A 40 -0.76 -2.62 -3.54
C GLY A 40 0.18 -1.46 -3.22
N GLY A 41 -0.25 -0.49 -2.41
CA GLY A 41 0.64 0.58 -1.92
C GLY A 41 0.87 1.73 -2.91
N TYR A 42 -0.02 1.90 -3.89
CA TYR A 42 0.03 2.92 -4.94
C TYR A 42 -1.14 3.88 -4.84
N LEU A 43 -0.90 5.17 -5.09
CA LEU A 43 -1.94 6.15 -5.38
C LEU A 43 -2.24 6.14 -6.88
N PHE A 44 -3.51 6.22 -7.24
CA PHE A 44 -3.94 6.20 -8.64
C PHE A 44 -4.56 7.53 -9.06
N ALA A 45 -4.17 7.97 -10.25
CA ALA A 45 -4.67 9.17 -10.88
C ALA A 45 -6.15 9.07 -11.25
N ASN A 46 -6.81 10.22 -11.35
CA ASN A 46 -8.18 10.34 -11.88
C ASN A 46 -9.21 9.47 -11.11
N GLN A 47 -8.98 9.27 -9.81
CA GLN A 47 -9.90 8.64 -8.86
C GLN A 47 -9.54 9.02 -7.43
N SER A 48 -10.47 8.80 -6.51
CA SER A 48 -10.19 8.80 -5.08
C SER A 48 -9.31 7.60 -4.70
N ASN A 49 -8.60 7.72 -3.59
CA ASN A 49 -7.70 6.69 -3.09
C ASN A 49 -8.05 6.34 -1.65
N VAL A 50 -8.06 5.06 -1.32
CA VAL A 50 -8.19 4.63 0.09
C VAL A 50 -6.80 4.59 0.68
N ILE A 51 -6.60 5.18 1.85
CA ILE A 51 -5.32 5.16 2.57
C ILE A 51 -5.55 4.43 3.88
N GLN A 52 -4.79 3.36 4.11
CA GLN A 52 -4.83 2.58 5.35
C GLN A 52 -3.56 2.82 6.16
N ALA A 53 -3.69 2.83 7.47
CA ALA A 53 -2.56 2.83 8.39
C ALA A 53 -2.72 1.76 9.46
N VAL A 54 -1.60 1.14 9.85
CA VAL A 54 -1.55 0.19 10.97
C VAL A 54 -0.94 0.89 12.16
N ILE A 55 -1.67 0.90 13.27
CA ILE A 55 -1.24 1.46 14.56
C ILE A 55 -0.99 0.27 15.50
N ALA A 56 0.17 0.27 16.15
CA ALA A 56 0.57 -0.74 17.12
C ALA A 56 0.74 -0.11 18.49
N ASN A 57 0.37 -0.83 19.55
CA ASN A 57 0.82 -0.50 20.90
C ASN A 57 2.07 -1.32 21.21
N THR A 58 3.25 -0.70 21.12
CA THR A 58 4.55 -1.31 21.39
C THR A 58 4.97 -1.22 22.86
N GLY A 59 4.16 -0.59 23.70
CA GLY A 59 4.41 -0.41 25.12
C GLY A 59 4.02 -1.61 25.96
N ASN A 60 4.01 -1.39 27.28
CA ASN A 60 3.82 -2.46 28.28
C ASN A 60 2.47 -2.37 29.01
N ALA A 61 1.60 -1.42 28.67
CA ALA A 61 0.25 -1.28 29.19
C ALA A 61 -0.79 -1.05 28.07
N THR A 62 -2.07 -1.26 28.38
CA THR A 62 -3.17 -0.99 27.46
C THR A 62 -3.33 0.52 27.22
N ALA A 63 -3.40 0.91 25.95
CA ALA A 63 -3.76 2.25 25.53
C ALA A 63 -5.29 2.42 25.56
N GLY A 64 -5.76 3.56 26.07
CA GLY A 64 -7.16 3.95 25.96
C GLY A 64 -7.57 4.20 24.50
N ALA A 65 -8.87 4.34 24.24
CA ALA A 65 -9.33 4.78 22.93
C ALA A 65 -8.87 6.22 22.65
N SER A 66 -8.45 6.47 21.42
CA SER A 66 -7.90 7.76 20.96
C SER A 66 -8.31 8.05 19.51
N ASN A 67 -7.66 9.02 18.86
CA ASN A 67 -7.86 9.32 17.44
C ASN A 67 -6.52 9.32 16.70
N ALA A 68 -6.53 8.88 15.45
CA ALA A 68 -5.42 9.10 14.53
C ALA A 68 -5.79 10.18 13.51
N SER A 69 -4.83 11.06 13.16
CA SER A 69 -4.98 11.99 12.05
C SER A 69 -4.28 11.44 10.81
N PHE A 70 -4.90 11.65 9.65
CA PHE A 70 -4.29 11.52 8.34
C PHE A 70 -4.13 12.92 7.78
N GLU A 71 -2.92 13.29 7.38
CA GLU A 71 -2.57 14.59 6.80
C GLU A 71 -1.87 14.37 5.46
N LEU A 72 -2.39 14.99 4.40
CA LEU A 72 -1.84 14.92 3.07
C LEU A 72 -1.14 16.23 2.72
N SER A 73 -0.12 16.18 1.86
CA SER A 73 0.68 17.35 1.47
C SER A 73 -0.09 18.47 0.75
N ASP A 74 -1.32 18.21 0.31
CA ASP A 74 -2.23 19.22 -0.25
C ASP A 74 -3.04 19.97 0.83
N GLY A 75 -2.86 19.61 2.11
CA GLY A 75 -3.57 20.18 3.24
C GLY A 75 -4.87 19.45 3.62
N TYR A 76 -5.20 18.34 2.95
CA TYR A 76 -6.32 17.50 3.40
C TYR A 76 -5.99 16.84 4.73
N THR A 77 -6.91 16.93 5.69
CA THR A 77 -6.80 16.30 7.00
C THR A 77 -8.10 15.60 7.37
N GLU A 78 -7.98 14.39 7.90
CA GLU A 78 -9.12 13.62 8.43
C GLU A 78 -8.71 12.89 9.71
N LYS A 79 -9.57 12.96 10.74
CA LYS A 79 -9.39 12.23 12.01
C LYS A 79 -10.27 10.99 12.01
N VAL A 80 -9.71 9.87 12.46
CA VAL A 80 -10.41 8.59 12.58
C VAL A 80 -10.25 8.01 14.00
N PRO A 81 -11.31 7.42 14.55
CA PRO A 81 -11.25 6.84 15.89
C PRO A 81 -10.36 5.60 15.92
N VAL A 82 -9.58 5.47 16.99
CA VAL A 82 -8.74 4.31 17.30
C VAL A 82 -9.32 3.67 18.57
N PRO A 83 -9.73 2.39 18.53
CA PRO A 83 -10.22 1.71 19.73
C PRO A 83 -9.10 1.54 20.76
N ALA A 84 -9.46 1.26 22.01
CA ALA A 84 -8.49 0.86 23.03
C ALA A 84 -7.66 -0.34 22.54
N LEU A 85 -6.36 -0.32 22.83
CA LEU A 85 -5.40 -1.25 22.25
C LEU A 85 -4.49 -1.83 23.33
N ASP A 86 -4.62 -3.13 23.59
CA ASP A 86 -3.76 -3.82 24.55
C ASP A 86 -2.29 -3.82 24.09
N ALA A 87 -1.36 -3.96 25.05
CA ALA A 87 0.07 -4.06 24.78
C ALA A 87 0.37 -5.19 23.78
N GLY A 88 1.15 -4.88 22.75
CA GLY A 88 1.54 -5.80 21.68
C GLY A 88 0.50 -6.00 20.57
N ASN A 89 -0.72 -5.44 20.70
CA ASN A 89 -1.74 -5.53 19.66
C ASN A 89 -1.63 -4.41 18.62
N THR A 90 -2.30 -4.62 17.49
CA THR A 90 -2.40 -3.65 16.40
C THR A 90 -3.85 -3.44 15.96
N THR A 91 -4.11 -2.30 15.33
CA THR A 91 -5.38 -2.01 14.65
C THR A 91 -5.10 -1.35 13.31
N THR A 92 -6.06 -1.44 12.38
CA THR A 92 -5.99 -0.79 11.08
C THR A 92 -7.09 0.24 10.97
N VAL A 93 -6.71 1.46 10.62
CA VAL A 93 -7.63 2.58 10.36
C VAL A 93 -7.46 3.05 8.92
N SER A 94 -8.46 3.71 8.37
CA SER A 94 -8.44 4.12 6.97
C SER A 94 -9.28 5.35 6.69
N ILE A 95 -8.86 6.12 5.69
CA ILE A 95 -9.63 7.22 5.10
C ILE A 95 -9.83 7.00 3.60
N THR A 96 -10.78 7.72 3.00
CA THR A 96 -10.87 7.87 1.55
C THR A 96 -10.46 9.29 1.20
N ASP A 97 -9.28 9.45 0.59
CA ASP A 97 -8.80 10.71 0.06
C ASP A 97 -9.72 11.18 -1.09
N PRO A 98 -10.43 12.31 -0.91
CA PRO A 98 -11.35 12.83 -1.93
C PRO A 98 -10.62 13.59 -3.04
N THR A 99 -9.34 13.95 -2.86
CA THR A 99 -8.60 14.73 -3.84
C THR A 99 -8.29 13.88 -5.07
N ILE A 100 -8.79 14.32 -6.22
CA ILE A 100 -8.52 13.68 -7.50
C ILE A 100 -7.26 14.28 -8.11
N GLN A 101 -6.16 13.53 -8.05
CA GLN A 101 -4.86 13.97 -8.54
C GLN A 101 -4.54 13.46 -9.96
N PRO A 102 -3.78 14.21 -10.77
CA PRO A 102 -3.19 13.70 -12.00
C PRO A 102 -2.00 12.77 -11.71
N ALA A 103 -1.62 11.96 -12.70
CA ALA A 103 -0.41 11.12 -12.59
C ALA A 103 0.85 11.99 -12.51
N GLY A 104 1.84 11.53 -11.75
CA GLY A 104 3.10 12.24 -11.51
C GLY A 104 3.08 13.17 -10.30
N THR A 105 1.91 13.49 -9.73
CA THR A 105 1.84 14.29 -8.50
C THR A 105 2.55 13.56 -7.35
N ALA A 106 3.43 14.27 -6.65
CA ALA A 106 4.00 13.80 -5.40
C ALA A 106 3.03 14.11 -4.25
N VAL A 107 2.70 13.10 -3.44
CA VAL A 107 1.84 13.21 -2.27
C VAL A 107 2.60 12.66 -1.08
N THR A 108 2.79 13.48 -0.05
CA THR A 108 3.24 13.02 1.26
C THR A 108 2.02 12.73 2.12
N ILE A 109 1.99 11.57 2.74
CA ILE A 109 0.95 11.15 3.68
C ILE A 109 1.62 11.02 5.04
N THR A 110 1.16 11.79 6.01
CA THR A 110 1.54 11.69 7.41
C THR A 110 0.37 11.14 8.19
N VAL A 111 0.62 10.13 9.02
CA VAL A 111 -0.38 9.63 9.97
C VAL A 111 0.20 9.74 11.36
N THR A 112 -0.57 10.29 12.28
CA THR A 112 -0.19 10.46 13.68
C THR A 112 -1.19 9.72 14.56
N ALA A 113 -0.72 8.69 15.27
CA ALA A 113 -1.49 8.03 16.32
C ALA A 113 -1.67 8.97 17.52
N ASP A 114 -2.77 8.83 18.26
CA ASP A 114 -3.15 9.71 19.38
C ASP A 114 -2.94 11.22 19.09
N CYS A 115 -3.44 11.68 17.94
CA CYS A 115 -3.22 13.06 17.46
C CYS A 115 -3.83 14.16 18.36
N ASP A 116 -4.58 13.79 19.40
CA ASP A 116 -5.13 14.69 20.42
C ASP A 116 -4.32 14.69 21.73
N ALA A 117 -3.25 13.90 21.82
CA ALA A 117 -2.46 13.68 23.04
C ALA A 117 -3.32 13.27 24.25
N GLY A 118 -4.27 12.35 24.01
CA GLY A 118 -5.25 11.89 25.00
C GLY A 118 -4.79 10.68 25.81
N VAL A 119 -3.79 9.95 25.34
CA VAL A 119 -3.15 8.82 26.01
C VAL A 119 -1.77 9.25 26.46
N THR A 120 -1.42 9.02 27.73
CA THR A 120 -0.04 9.23 28.19
C THR A 120 0.78 7.98 27.87
N GLU A 121 1.83 8.16 27.09
CA GLU A 121 2.64 7.09 26.51
C GLU A 121 4.07 7.07 27.08
N ASP A 122 4.78 5.95 26.90
CA ASP A 122 6.21 5.83 27.25
C ASP A 122 7.07 6.76 26.37
N ASN A 123 6.62 7.02 25.14
CA ASN A 123 7.27 7.91 24.19
C ASN A 123 6.20 8.67 23.38
N GLU A 124 6.23 10.00 23.45
CA GLU A 124 5.26 10.89 22.78
C GLU A 124 5.79 11.41 21.43
N THR A 125 6.96 10.94 20.99
CA THR A 125 7.67 11.48 19.81
C THR A 125 7.83 10.46 18.68
N ASN A 126 7.14 9.32 18.74
CA ASN A 126 7.18 8.22 17.77
C ASN A 126 5.77 7.84 17.25
N ASN A 127 4.80 8.71 17.48
CA ASN A 127 3.40 8.49 17.10
C ASN A 127 3.15 8.78 15.62
N ASP A 128 4.05 9.48 14.93
CA ASP A 128 3.90 9.83 13.52
C ASP A 128 4.75 8.97 12.57
N LEU A 129 4.18 8.67 11.41
CA LEU A 129 4.88 8.10 10.27
C LEU A 129 4.53 8.90 9.02
N SER A 130 5.53 9.19 8.19
CA SER A 130 5.34 9.87 6.90
C SER A 130 5.83 9.01 5.75
N VAL A 131 5.02 8.90 4.69
CA VAL A 131 5.39 8.23 3.44
C VAL A 131 5.17 9.15 2.25
N ALA A 132 6.18 9.23 1.37
CA ALA A 132 6.05 9.91 0.08
C ALA A 132 5.63 8.91 -1.00
N LYS A 133 4.64 9.30 -1.81
CA LYS A 133 4.12 8.51 -2.91
C LYS A 133 4.01 9.38 -4.15
N THR A 134 4.22 8.76 -5.31
CA THR A 134 3.91 9.38 -6.60
C THR A 134 2.61 8.78 -7.10
N VAL A 135 1.69 9.64 -7.53
CA VAL A 135 0.41 9.23 -8.13
C VAL A 135 0.69 8.59 -9.48
N MET A 136 0.17 7.38 -9.70
CA MET A 136 0.42 6.57 -10.89
C MET A 136 -0.83 6.46 -11.74
N ASN A 137 -0.66 6.24 -13.04
CA ASN A 137 -1.75 5.78 -13.88
C ASN A 137 -2.11 4.33 -13.51
N ASN A 138 -3.40 4.05 -13.26
CA ASN A 138 -3.86 2.68 -13.11
C ASN A 138 -3.89 2.00 -14.48
N GLY A 139 -2.94 1.08 -14.73
CA GLY A 139 -2.79 0.37 -16.00
C GLY A 139 -3.98 -0.51 -16.39
N TYR A 140 -4.86 -0.84 -15.43
CA TYR A 140 -6.12 -1.55 -15.70
C TYR A 140 -7.22 -0.64 -16.25
N LYS A 141 -7.03 0.69 -16.20
CA LYS A 141 -7.97 1.64 -16.81
C LYS A 141 -7.58 1.91 -18.26
N GLY A 142 -8.60 2.09 -19.10
CA GLY A 142 -8.41 2.48 -20.50
C GLY A 142 -7.68 3.82 -20.64
N LYS A 143 -7.07 4.05 -21.80
CA LYS A 143 -6.24 5.23 -22.10
C LYS A 143 -6.93 6.57 -21.80
N ARG A 144 -8.25 6.64 -21.94
CA ARG A 144 -9.08 7.81 -21.54
C ARG A 144 -8.75 8.32 -20.13
N TYR A 145 -8.49 7.41 -19.20
CA TYR A 145 -8.24 7.71 -17.79
C TYR A 145 -6.76 7.85 -17.45
N THR A 146 -5.88 7.75 -18.44
CA THR A 146 -4.42 7.83 -18.27
C THR A 146 -3.78 8.82 -19.24
N GLY A 147 -4.58 9.74 -19.81
CA GLY A 147 -4.12 10.82 -20.68
C GLY A 147 -3.96 10.45 -22.16
N GLY A 148 -4.43 9.27 -22.56
CA GLY A 148 -4.41 8.83 -23.96
C GLY A 148 -5.79 8.85 -24.63
N SER A 149 -5.80 8.71 -25.95
CA SER A 149 -7.03 8.66 -26.74
C SER A 149 -7.81 7.37 -26.55
N ASP A 150 -9.12 7.45 -26.71
CA ASP A 150 -9.96 6.27 -26.87
C ASP A 150 -9.63 5.48 -28.13
N ILE A 151 -9.99 4.19 -28.10
CA ILE A 151 -10.05 3.39 -29.32
C ILE A 151 -11.20 3.95 -30.16
N ALA A 152 -10.85 4.60 -31.26
CA ALA A 152 -11.82 5.09 -32.23
C ALA A 152 -12.04 4.05 -33.34
N THR A 153 -13.23 4.04 -33.92
CA THR A 153 -13.51 3.28 -35.15
C THR A 153 -12.60 3.80 -36.26
N TRP A 154 -11.61 3.01 -36.65
CA TRP A 154 -10.67 3.43 -37.70
C TRP A 154 -11.28 3.34 -39.10
N ARG A 155 -12.15 2.35 -39.35
CA ARG A 155 -12.79 2.19 -40.67
C ARG A 155 -14.09 1.43 -40.56
N THR A 156 -15.07 1.85 -41.34
CA THR A 156 -16.35 1.17 -41.50
C THR A 156 -16.44 0.62 -42.91
N PHE A 157 -16.99 -0.59 -43.06
CA PHE A 157 -17.30 -1.18 -44.35
C PHE A 157 -18.79 -1.51 -44.38
N ALA A 158 -19.46 -1.13 -45.47
CA ALA A 158 -20.75 -1.68 -45.85
C ALA A 158 -20.50 -2.79 -46.86
N LEU A 159 -20.71 -4.04 -46.46
CA LEU A 159 -20.43 -5.23 -47.29
C LEU A 159 -21.71 -6.04 -47.48
N ARG A 160 -21.84 -6.64 -48.66
CA ARG A 160 -22.73 -7.80 -48.90
C ARG A 160 -21.83 -9.03 -48.98
N GLY A 161 -21.52 -9.61 -47.84
CA GLY A 161 -20.57 -10.71 -47.70
C GLY A 161 -20.12 -10.86 -46.25
N ASP A 162 -19.13 -11.72 -46.02
CA ASP A 162 -18.69 -12.10 -44.67
C ASP A 162 -17.35 -11.46 -44.27
N LEU A 163 -17.09 -11.48 -42.97
CA LEU A 163 -15.79 -11.18 -42.38
C LEU A 163 -15.15 -12.50 -41.95
N LEU A 164 -14.01 -12.84 -42.54
CA LEU A 164 -13.16 -13.94 -42.08
C LEU A 164 -12.06 -13.41 -41.18
N TYR A 165 -11.78 -14.11 -40.09
CA TYR A 165 -10.64 -13.85 -39.24
C TYR A 165 -10.06 -15.18 -38.74
N SER A 166 -8.75 -15.23 -38.57
CA SER A 166 -8.07 -16.34 -37.92
C SER A 166 -6.78 -15.84 -37.27
N THR A 167 -6.45 -16.45 -36.14
CA THR A 167 -5.19 -16.28 -35.45
C THR A 167 -4.08 -17.17 -36.02
N GLY A 168 -4.39 -18.00 -37.03
CA GLY A 168 -3.48 -19.04 -37.49
C GLY A 168 -3.19 -20.00 -36.34
N ASP A 169 -1.94 -20.43 -36.23
CA ASP A 169 -1.44 -21.21 -35.09
C ASP A 169 -0.93 -20.36 -33.91
N SER A 170 -1.21 -19.04 -33.90
CA SER A 170 -0.67 -18.17 -32.85
C SER A 170 -1.14 -18.57 -31.46
N GLN A 171 -0.25 -18.39 -30.49
CA GLN A 171 -0.48 -18.63 -29.07
C GLN A 171 0.06 -17.46 -28.26
N TYR A 172 -0.45 -17.31 -27.04
CA TYR A 172 0.08 -16.34 -26.10
C TYR A 172 1.52 -16.70 -25.72
N LEU A 173 2.46 -15.78 -25.98
CA LEU A 173 3.87 -15.92 -25.60
C LEU A 173 4.31 -14.70 -24.77
N GLY A 174 4.43 -14.89 -23.45
CA GLY A 174 4.83 -13.82 -22.54
C GLY A 174 6.34 -13.58 -22.53
N GLY A 175 6.78 -12.32 -22.71
CA GLY A 175 8.20 -11.94 -22.67
C GLY A 175 8.85 -11.95 -21.29
N SER A 176 8.07 -12.11 -20.21
CA SER A 176 8.55 -12.08 -18.82
C SER A 176 9.24 -13.38 -18.38
N SER A 177 8.71 -14.53 -18.78
CA SER A 177 9.25 -15.86 -18.42
C SER A 177 10.16 -16.45 -19.50
N THR A 178 9.99 -16.03 -20.75
CA THR A 178 10.79 -16.52 -21.88
C THR A 178 11.06 -15.33 -22.78
N ALA A 179 12.29 -14.83 -22.77
CA ALA A 179 12.68 -13.77 -23.69
C ALA A 179 12.65 -14.33 -25.12
N TRP A 180 12.03 -13.59 -26.03
CA TRP A 180 11.95 -13.96 -27.44
C TRP A 180 12.20 -12.72 -28.29
N ASN A 181 12.92 -12.92 -29.40
CA ASN A 181 13.30 -11.84 -30.32
C ASN A 181 12.56 -11.95 -31.66
N SER A 182 11.92 -13.11 -31.89
CA SER A 182 11.11 -13.42 -33.05
C SER A 182 10.03 -14.43 -32.64
N TYR A 183 8.87 -14.33 -33.28
CA TYR A 183 7.76 -15.26 -33.14
C TYR A 183 7.12 -15.43 -34.51
N THR A 184 7.16 -16.66 -35.05
CA THR A 184 6.55 -17.00 -36.34
C THR A 184 5.15 -17.55 -36.09
N VAL A 185 4.20 -17.08 -36.89
CA VAL A 185 2.82 -17.58 -36.92
C VAL A 185 2.53 -18.01 -38.35
N ASP A 186 1.94 -19.19 -38.48
CA ASP A 186 1.56 -19.78 -39.75
C ASP A 186 0.03 -19.78 -39.91
N TRP A 187 -0.41 -19.54 -41.13
CA TRP A 187 -1.80 -19.68 -41.55
C TRP A 187 -1.87 -20.62 -42.74
N ASN A 188 -2.85 -21.51 -42.72
CA ASN A 188 -3.18 -22.41 -43.81
C ASN A 188 -4.46 -21.93 -44.53
N GLU A 189 -4.71 -22.44 -45.73
CA GLU A 189 -5.89 -22.07 -46.53
C GLU A 189 -7.22 -22.32 -45.77
N SER A 190 -7.26 -23.37 -44.95
CA SER A 190 -8.42 -23.70 -44.11
C SER A 190 -8.72 -22.66 -43.02
N ASP A 191 -7.74 -21.85 -42.63
CA ASP A 191 -7.90 -20.85 -41.57
C ASP A 191 -8.71 -19.63 -42.06
N LEU A 192 -8.69 -19.37 -43.36
CA LEU A 192 -9.38 -18.25 -43.99
C LEU A 192 -10.06 -18.72 -45.29
N PRO A 193 -11.13 -19.52 -45.21
CA PRO A 193 -11.75 -20.16 -46.37
C PRO A 193 -12.58 -19.15 -47.18
N VAL A 194 -11.90 -18.35 -48.02
CA VAL A 194 -12.56 -17.41 -48.93
C VAL A 194 -13.29 -18.20 -50.02
N PRO A 195 -14.62 -18.02 -50.20
CA PRO A 195 -15.35 -18.71 -51.25
C PRO A 195 -14.79 -18.40 -52.64
N ALA A 196 -14.68 -19.39 -53.52
CA ALA A 196 -14.05 -19.24 -54.83
C ALA A 196 -14.69 -18.15 -55.73
N ALA A 197 -15.97 -17.85 -55.54
CA ALA A 197 -16.69 -16.81 -56.27
C ALA A 197 -16.67 -15.43 -55.57
N ALA A 198 -16.07 -15.33 -54.38
CA ALA A 198 -15.98 -14.09 -53.63
C ALA A 198 -14.79 -13.23 -54.08
N SER A 199 -14.90 -11.92 -53.87
CA SER A 199 -13.78 -10.98 -54.04
C SER A 199 -13.39 -10.40 -52.68
N ILE A 200 -12.08 -10.27 -52.43
CA ILE A 200 -11.56 -9.73 -51.16
C ILE A 200 -11.56 -8.20 -51.24
N ARG A 201 -12.33 -7.55 -50.36
CA ARG A 201 -12.37 -6.08 -50.28
C ARG A 201 -11.21 -5.50 -49.48
N ALA A 202 -10.76 -6.19 -48.43
CA ALA A 202 -9.63 -5.81 -47.60
C ALA A 202 -9.09 -7.04 -46.85
N ALA A 203 -7.78 -7.12 -46.70
CA ALA A 203 -7.10 -8.07 -45.83
C ALA A 203 -6.21 -7.28 -44.85
N ARG A 204 -6.15 -7.70 -43.58
CA ARG A 204 -5.40 -7.04 -42.53
C ARG A 204 -4.75 -8.06 -41.61
N LEU A 205 -3.53 -7.77 -41.19
CA LEU A 205 -2.85 -8.48 -40.12
C LEU A 205 -2.88 -7.61 -38.86
N TYR A 206 -3.41 -8.15 -37.77
CA TYR A 206 -3.39 -7.52 -36.45
C TYR A 206 -2.37 -8.23 -35.58
N VAL A 207 -1.30 -7.54 -35.21
CA VAL A 207 -0.29 -8.07 -34.28
C VAL A 207 -0.62 -7.54 -32.89
N ILE A 208 -1.02 -8.43 -31.99
CA ILE A 208 -1.32 -8.10 -30.61
C ILE A 208 -0.20 -8.69 -29.76
N PHE A 209 0.48 -7.84 -28.99
CA PHE A 209 1.53 -8.27 -28.07
C PHE A 209 1.36 -7.58 -26.71
N THR A 210 1.92 -8.19 -25.68
CA THR A 210 2.00 -7.63 -24.34
C THR A 210 3.37 -7.96 -23.74
N TRP A 211 3.92 -7.06 -22.94
CA TRP A 211 5.23 -7.24 -22.30
C TRP A 211 6.38 -7.51 -23.28
N ASP A 212 6.55 -6.63 -24.26
CA ASP A 212 7.74 -6.60 -25.11
C ASP A 212 8.99 -6.24 -24.27
N LYS A 213 10.09 -6.96 -24.50
CA LYS A 213 11.41 -6.55 -24.01
C LYS A 213 12.05 -5.70 -25.10
N VAL A 214 11.88 -4.39 -24.99
CA VAL A 214 12.83 -3.44 -25.61
C VAL A 214 13.98 -3.22 -24.64
#